data_AF-A0A0K0PK63-F1
#
_entry.id   AF-A0A0K0PK63-F1
#
_cell.length_a   1.000
_cell.length_b   1.000
_cell.length_c   1.000
_cell.angle_alpha   90.00
_cell.angle_beta   90.00
_cell.angle_gamma   90.00
#
_symmetry.space_group_name_H-M   'P 1'
#
loop_
_entity.id
_entity.type
_entity.pdbx_description
1 polymer ?
#
loop_
_entity_poly.entity_id
_entity_poly.type
_entity_poly.pdbx_seq_one_letter_code
_entity_poly.pdbx_strand_id
1 'polypeptide(L)'
;LGCLPSTSIFWVFRMGLMLQKFMCSLDDKIDVIPVDYCADALLMLLESSLINGEIVHISAGKESSVTFSAIDEAVARALNCVPVGDRYTKVSYDILAMSRHDFKNIFGPCNERLMLKAIRLYGAFSMLNVCFSNDKL
;
A
#
# COMPACT_ATOMS: atom_id res chain seq x y z
N LEU A 1 16.22 -2.35 0.82
CA LEU A 1 15.24 -2.74 -0.23
C LEU A 1 14.00 -3.21 0.52
N GLY A 2 12.82 -2.64 0.28
CA GLY A 2 11.63 -2.67 1.17
C GLY A 2 11.02 -4.03 1.53
N CYS A 3 11.75 -5.13 1.35
CA CYS A 3 11.39 -6.51 1.67
C CYS A 3 11.58 -6.86 3.16
N LEU A 4 12.26 -6.01 3.93
CA LEU A 4 12.39 -6.13 5.38
C LEU A 4 11.40 -5.20 6.09
N PRO A 5 11.11 -5.43 7.40
CA PRO A 5 10.32 -4.53 8.21
C PRO A 5 10.76 -3.07 8.08
N SER A 6 9.92 -2.25 7.46
CA SER A 6 10.23 -0.86 7.09
C SER A 6 8.98 0.00 6.96
N THR A 7 9.17 1.30 6.76
CA THR A 7 8.06 2.23 6.47
C THR A 7 7.74 2.31 4.97
N SER A 8 8.17 1.36 4.15
CA SER A 8 7.80 1.32 2.73
C SER A 8 6.35 0.86 2.58
N ILE A 9 5.60 1.47 1.64
CA ILE A 9 4.23 1.03 1.30
C ILE A 9 4.19 -0.45 0.89
N PHE A 10 5.23 -0.94 0.18
CA PHE A 10 5.34 -2.35 -0.17
C PHE A 10 5.37 -3.25 1.08
N TRP A 11 6.15 -2.85 2.10
CA TRP A 11 6.19 -3.60 3.35
C TRP A 11 4.85 -3.56 4.09
N VAL A 12 4.13 -2.43 4.01
CA VAL A 12 2.81 -2.31 4.64
C VAL A 12 1.80 -3.26 4.03
N PHE A 13 1.80 -3.42 2.70
CA PHE A 13 0.97 -4.43 2.04
C PHE A 13 1.31 -5.83 2.53
N ARG A 14 2.60 -6.19 2.53
CA ARG A 14 3.08 -7.48 3.04
C ARG A 14 2.67 -7.71 4.49
N MET A 15 2.81 -6.71 5.34
CA MET A 15 2.45 -6.73 6.74
C MET A 15 0.93 -6.96 6.93
N GLY A 16 0.09 -6.24 6.20
CA GLY A 16 -1.38 -6.42 6.26
C GLY A 16 -1.81 -7.83 5.87
N LEU A 17 -1.20 -8.40 4.82
CA LEU A 17 -1.46 -9.78 4.38
C LEU A 17 -0.95 -10.82 5.39
N MET A 18 0.25 -10.63 5.94
CA MET A 18 0.79 -11.52 6.98
C MET A 18 -0.04 -11.50 8.26
N LEU A 19 -0.61 -10.34 8.63
CA LEU A 19 -1.57 -10.22 9.74
C LEU A 19 -2.93 -10.81 9.41
N GLN A 20 -3.25 -10.94 8.12
CA GLN A 20 -4.58 -11.27 7.60
C GLN A 20 -5.66 -10.27 8.08
N LYS A 21 -5.25 -9.04 8.43
CA LYS A 21 -6.14 -7.98 8.88
C LYS A 21 -5.48 -6.62 8.78
N PHE A 22 -6.27 -5.61 8.41
CA PHE A 22 -5.83 -4.21 8.38
C PHE A 22 -7.04 -3.26 8.42
N MET A 23 -6.80 -1.95 8.31
CA MET A 23 -7.83 -0.92 8.43
C MET A 23 -8.67 -0.70 7.17
N CYS A 24 -8.30 -1.31 6.04
CA CYS A 24 -9.04 -1.31 4.77
C CYS A 24 -9.60 -2.69 4.43
N SER A 25 -10.59 -2.74 3.55
CA SER A 25 -11.11 -3.97 2.92
C SER A 25 -10.20 -4.43 1.78
N LEU A 26 -10.31 -5.71 1.39
CA LEU A 26 -9.68 -6.19 0.15
C LEU A 26 -10.29 -5.55 -1.11
N ASP A 27 -11.54 -5.11 -1.04
CA ASP A 27 -12.24 -4.43 -2.14
C ASP A 27 -11.93 -2.93 -2.24
N ASP A 28 -11.32 -2.36 -1.20
CA ASP A 28 -10.89 -0.95 -1.25
C ASP A 28 -9.81 -0.79 -2.33
N LYS A 29 -9.77 0.38 -2.97
CA LYS A 29 -8.79 0.68 -4.01
C LYS A 29 -7.65 1.52 -3.47
N ILE A 30 -6.49 1.37 -4.11
CA ILE A 30 -5.32 2.20 -3.85
C ILE A 30 -4.61 2.56 -5.15
N ASP A 31 -4.22 3.82 -5.24
CA ASP A 31 -3.48 4.37 -6.37
C ASP A 31 -1.97 4.26 -6.10
N VAL A 32 -1.40 3.14 -6.53
CA VAL A 32 0.04 2.86 -6.47
C VAL A 32 0.54 2.46 -7.85
N ILE A 33 1.71 2.96 -8.20
CA ILE A 33 2.36 2.71 -9.50
C ILE A 33 3.71 2.02 -9.29
N PRO A 34 4.14 1.15 -10.22
CA PRO A 34 5.51 0.65 -10.25
C PRO A 34 6.52 1.79 -10.36
N VAL A 35 7.70 1.61 -9.76
CA VAL A 35 8.77 2.61 -9.81
C VAL A 35 9.25 2.85 -11.25
N ASP A 36 9.29 1.82 -12.08
CA ASP A 36 9.72 1.92 -13.48
C ASP A 36 8.72 2.74 -14.30
N TYR A 37 7.42 2.55 -14.06
CA TYR A 37 6.38 3.39 -14.68
C TYR A 37 6.54 4.87 -14.29
N CYS A 38 6.85 5.14 -13.01
CA CYS A 38 7.13 6.51 -12.56
C CYS A 38 8.38 7.08 -13.25
N ALA A 39 9.43 6.29 -13.41
CA ALA A 39 10.65 6.71 -14.11
C ALA A 39 10.37 7.03 -15.59
N ASP A 40 9.64 6.18 -16.29
CA ASP A 40 9.24 6.41 -17.69
C ASP A 40 8.40 7.67 -17.82
N ALA A 41 7.42 7.87 -16.94
CA ALA A 41 6.60 9.08 -16.92
C ALA A 41 7.47 10.33 -16.71
N LEU A 42 8.41 10.30 -15.76
CA LEU A 42 9.34 11.41 -15.53
C LEU A 42 10.19 11.72 -16.76
N LEU A 43 10.65 10.70 -17.51
CA LEU A 43 11.38 10.91 -18.75
C LEU A 43 10.51 11.59 -19.82
N MET A 44 9.25 11.17 -19.97
CA MET A 44 8.29 11.82 -20.90
C MET A 44 8.03 13.28 -20.52
N LEU A 45 8.02 13.61 -19.23
CA LEU A 45 7.85 14.99 -18.78
C LEU A 45 9.01 15.90 -19.19
N LEU A 46 10.23 15.38 -19.33
CA LEU A 46 11.39 16.17 -19.78
C LEU A 46 11.23 16.65 -21.23
N GLU A 47 10.49 15.90 -22.05
CA GLU A 47 10.22 16.23 -23.47
C GLU A 47 8.87 16.95 -23.66
N SER A 48 8.10 17.12 -22.58
CA SER A 48 6.77 17.70 -22.62
C SER A 48 6.82 19.23 -22.77
N SER A 49 5.73 19.81 -23.28
CA SER A 49 5.55 21.25 -23.40
C SER A 49 5.04 21.91 -22.09
N LEU A 50 5.34 21.31 -20.93
CA LEU A 50 4.88 21.84 -19.65
C LEU A 50 5.47 23.22 -19.40
N ILE A 51 4.65 24.10 -18.84
CA ILE A 51 5.01 25.47 -18.50
C ILE A 51 5.69 25.47 -17.13
N ASN A 52 6.67 26.35 -16.95
CA ASN A 52 7.34 26.50 -15.66
C ASN A 52 6.33 26.81 -14.54
N GLY A 53 6.36 25.99 -13.48
CA GLY A 53 5.45 26.10 -12.33
C GLY A 53 4.21 25.20 -12.38
N GLU A 54 4.02 24.41 -13.44
CA GLU A 54 2.95 23.40 -13.46
C GLU A 54 3.21 22.27 -12.46
N ILE A 55 2.14 21.82 -11.79
CA ILE A 55 2.16 20.70 -10.85
C ILE A 55 1.60 19.48 -11.57
N VAL A 56 2.41 18.43 -11.69
CA VAL A 56 2.01 17.17 -12.33
C VAL A 56 1.90 16.08 -11.27
N HIS A 57 0.81 15.32 -11.33
CA HIS A 57 0.62 14.14 -10.50
C HIS A 57 0.72 12.87 -11.35
N ILE A 58 1.70 12.02 -11.06
CA ILE A 58 1.87 10.73 -11.74
C ILE A 58 1.12 9.68 -10.93
N SER A 59 0.12 9.05 -11.54
CA SER A 59 -0.76 8.08 -10.88
C SER A 59 -1.22 7.00 -11.85
N ALA A 60 -1.78 5.90 -11.32
CA ALA A 60 -2.52 4.93 -12.10
C ALA A 60 -3.88 5.50 -12.52
N GLY A 61 -4.42 6.42 -11.72
CA GLY A 61 -5.72 7.04 -11.94
C GLY A 61 -6.89 6.09 -11.64
N LYS A 62 -8.12 6.61 -11.74
CA LYS A 62 -9.34 5.89 -11.36
C LYS A 62 -9.50 4.54 -12.06
N GLU A 63 -9.23 4.48 -13.36
CA GLU A 63 -9.45 3.30 -14.19
C GLU A 63 -8.39 2.21 -13.99
N SER A 64 -7.16 2.58 -13.64
CA SER A 64 -6.05 1.63 -13.46
C SER A 64 -5.66 1.43 -11.98
N SER A 65 -6.34 2.08 -11.05
CA SER A 65 -6.20 1.83 -9.61
C SER A 65 -6.56 0.39 -9.26
N VAL A 66 -5.75 -0.21 -8.39
CA VAL A 66 -5.84 -1.63 -8.03
C VAL A 66 -6.54 -1.82 -6.69
N THR A 67 -7.21 -2.97 -6.52
CA THR A 67 -7.75 -3.38 -5.24
C THR A 67 -6.67 -4.01 -4.36
N PHE A 68 -6.89 -4.01 -3.05
CA PHE A 68 -6.04 -4.79 -2.15
C PHE A 68 -6.12 -6.30 -2.43
N SER A 69 -7.24 -6.82 -2.96
CA SER A 69 -7.33 -8.20 -3.45
C SER A 69 -6.37 -8.49 -4.60
N ALA A 70 -6.22 -7.58 -5.55
CA ALA A 70 -5.27 -7.74 -6.65
C ALA A 70 -3.81 -7.75 -6.14
N ILE A 71 -3.52 -6.97 -5.10
CA ILE A 71 -2.22 -6.99 -4.41
C ILE A 71 -2.00 -8.33 -3.69
N ASP A 72 -3.00 -8.83 -2.96
CA ASP A 72 -2.96 -10.15 -2.30
C ASP A 72 -2.63 -11.26 -3.31
N GLU A 73 -3.37 -11.31 -4.42
CA GLU A 73 -3.12 -12.27 -5.49
C GLU A 73 -1.72 -12.15 -6.10
N ALA A 74 -1.25 -10.93 -6.37
CA ALA A 74 0.07 -10.71 -6.95
C ALA A 74 1.19 -11.17 -6.01
N VAL A 75 1.05 -10.88 -4.71
CA VAL A 75 1.98 -11.33 -3.68
C VAL A 75 1.95 -12.86 -3.55
N ALA A 76 0.76 -13.46 -3.53
CA ALA A 76 0.58 -14.90 -3.42
C ALA A 76 1.22 -15.64 -4.62
N ARG A 77 0.99 -15.16 -5.85
CA ARG A 77 1.65 -15.67 -7.05
C ARG A 77 3.17 -15.56 -6.96
N ALA A 78 3.70 -14.41 -6.53
CA ALA A 78 5.15 -14.20 -6.42
C ALA A 78 5.80 -15.09 -5.35
N LEU A 79 5.07 -15.41 -4.27
CA LEU A 79 5.54 -16.28 -3.18
C LEU A 79 5.18 -17.75 -3.37
N ASN A 80 4.48 -18.08 -4.46
CA ASN A 80 4.01 -19.43 -4.76
C ASN A 80 3.13 -20.02 -3.63
N CYS A 81 2.21 -19.22 -3.11
CA CYS A 81 1.26 -19.59 -2.06
C CYS A 81 -0.18 -19.18 -2.40
N VAL A 82 -1.13 -19.51 -1.52
CA VAL A 82 -2.55 -19.17 -1.69
C VAL A 82 -2.80 -17.75 -1.17
N PRO A 83 -3.59 -16.92 -1.87
CA PRO A 83 -4.03 -15.61 -1.37
C PRO A 83 -4.69 -15.70 0.01
N VAL A 84 -4.65 -14.61 0.76
CA VAL A 84 -5.36 -14.49 2.05
C VAL A 84 -6.87 -14.60 1.83
N GLY A 85 -7.41 -13.87 0.85
CA GLY A 85 -8.82 -13.90 0.46
C GLY A 85 -9.76 -13.74 1.67
N ASP A 86 -10.73 -14.67 1.80
CA ASP A 86 -11.77 -14.64 2.83
C ASP A 86 -11.26 -14.67 4.28
N ARG A 87 -9.99 -15.02 4.51
CA ARG A 87 -9.38 -14.96 5.85
C ARG A 87 -9.06 -13.53 6.27
N TYR A 88 -9.04 -12.60 5.32
CA TYR A 88 -8.70 -11.21 5.58
C TYR A 88 -9.85 -10.49 6.30
N THR A 89 -9.52 -9.79 7.39
CA THR A 89 -10.52 -9.06 8.18
C THR A 89 -10.20 -7.57 8.29
N LYS A 90 -11.18 -6.70 8.01
CA LYS A 90 -11.06 -5.26 8.27
C LYS A 90 -11.20 -4.99 9.78
N VAL A 91 -10.23 -4.31 10.38
CA VAL A 91 -10.15 -4.04 11.84
C VAL A 91 -9.75 -2.59 12.12
N SER A 92 -10.02 -2.11 13.34
CA SER A 92 -9.56 -0.78 13.77
C SER A 92 -8.06 -0.76 14.14
N TYR A 93 -7.48 0.44 14.22
CA TYR A 93 -6.12 0.63 14.70
C TYR A 93 -5.90 0.04 16.11
N ASP A 94 -6.88 0.20 17.01
CA ASP A 94 -6.76 -0.26 18.39
C ASP A 94 -6.62 -1.78 18.47
N ILE A 95 -7.34 -2.53 17.62
CA ILE A 95 -7.21 -3.98 17.52
C ILE A 95 -5.79 -4.38 17.07
N LEU A 96 -5.22 -3.68 16.09
CA LEU A 96 -3.84 -3.92 15.64
C LEU A 96 -2.84 -3.61 16.77
N ALA A 97 -3.04 -2.49 17.49
CA ALA A 97 -2.19 -2.05 18.57
C ALA A 97 -2.21 -2.97 19.80
N MET A 98 -3.34 -3.63 20.05
CA MET A 98 -3.47 -4.67 21.09
C MET A 98 -2.62 -5.91 20.77
N SER A 99 -2.48 -6.26 19.49
CA SER A 99 -1.68 -7.42 19.04
C SER A 99 -0.19 -7.14 18.80
N ARG A 100 0.32 -5.95 19.16
CA ARG A 100 1.68 -5.52 18.84
C ARG A 100 2.79 -6.47 19.35
N HIS A 101 2.53 -7.18 20.45
CA HIS A 101 3.51 -8.08 21.05
C HIS A 101 3.70 -9.38 20.24
N ASP A 102 2.75 -9.70 19.36
CA ASP A 102 2.84 -10.84 18.44
C ASP A 102 3.65 -10.49 17.17
N PHE A 103 3.91 -9.20 16.90
CA PHE A 103 4.58 -8.75 15.69
C PHE A 103 5.94 -9.42 15.48
N LYS A 104 6.70 -9.61 16.55
CA LYS A 104 8.00 -10.31 16.50
C LYS A 104 7.88 -11.79 16.11
N ASN A 105 6.76 -12.43 16.44
CA ASN A 105 6.50 -13.82 16.07
C ASN A 105 6.06 -13.94 14.60
N ILE A 106 5.41 -12.89 14.07
CA ILE A 106 4.87 -12.87 12.70
C ILE A 106 5.93 -12.36 11.70
N PHE A 107 6.61 -11.27 12.02
CA PHE A 107 7.52 -10.56 11.11
C PHE A 107 9.01 -10.80 11.39
N GLY A 108 9.34 -11.49 12.48
CA GLY A 108 10.70 -11.58 13.00
C GLY A 108 11.13 -10.33 13.79
N PRO A 109 12.43 -10.17 14.08
CA PRO A 109 12.95 -9.04 14.85
C PRO A 109 12.49 -7.69 14.28
N CYS A 110 11.71 -6.95 15.07
CA CYS A 110 11.15 -5.67 14.64
C CYS A 110 10.98 -4.71 15.83
N ASN A 111 10.89 -3.42 15.52
CA ASN A 111 10.58 -2.40 16.51
C ASN A 111 9.07 -2.14 16.52
N GLU A 112 8.38 -2.61 17.56
CA GLU A 112 6.91 -2.52 17.69
C GLU A 112 6.41 -1.06 17.54
N ARG A 113 7.13 -0.07 18.08
CA ARG A 113 6.72 1.34 18.00
C ARG A 113 6.82 1.88 16.58
N LEU A 114 7.86 1.51 15.83
CA LEU A 114 8.00 1.89 14.42
C LEU A 114 6.93 1.21 13.55
N MET A 115 6.66 -0.07 13.82
CA MET A 115 5.59 -0.82 13.15
C MET A 115 4.23 -0.15 13.37
N LEU A 116 3.89 0.21 14.61
CA LEU A 116 2.63 0.90 14.92
C LEU A 116 2.54 2.29 14.27
N LYS A 117 3.66 3.03 14.19
CA LYS A 117 3.68 4.30 13.45
C LYS A 117 3.39 4.11 11.97
N ALA A 118 3.98 3.09 11.34
CA ALA A 118 3.72 2.75 9.95
C ALA A 118 2.25 2.33 9.75
N ILE A 119 1.74 1.42 10.60
CA ILE A 119 0.34 0.99 10.60
C ILE A 119 -0.59 2.21 10.71
N ARG A 120 -0.30 3.15 11.61
CA ARG A 120 -1.15 4.33 11.80
C ARG A 120 -1.14 5.24 10.57
N LEU A 121 0.04 5.54 10.04
CA LEU A 121 0.20 6.42 8.88
C LEU A 121 -0.52 5.85 7.65
N TYR A 122 -0.25 4.59 7.34
CA TYR A 122 -0.81 3.94 6.16
C TYR A 122 -2.26 3.48 6.36
N GLY A 123 -2.65 3.15 7.58
CA GLY A 123 -4.03 2.89 7.95
C GLY A 123 -4.89 4.13 7.69
N ALA A 124 -4.43 5.30 8.16
CA ALA A 124 -5.08 6.57 7.86
C ALA A 124 -5.18 6.82 6.35
N PHE A 125 -4.11 6.59 5.60
CA PHE A 125 -4.11 6.73 4.15
C PHE A 125 -5.09 5.76 3.46
N SER A 126 -5.08 4.48 3.83
CA SER A 126 -5.94 3.45 3.25
C SER A 126 -7.43 3.72 3.46
N MET A 127 -7.80 4.34 4.58
CA MET A 127 -9.19 4.71 4.86
C MET A 127 -9.70 5.85 3.97
N LEU A 128 -8.82 6.64 3.35
CA LEU A 128 -9.24 7.71 2.45
C LEU A 128 -9.81 7.16 1.14
N ASN A 129 -9.45 5.93 0.74
CA ASN A 129 -9.86 5.29 -0.52
C ASN A 129 -9.73 6.25 -1.74
N VAL A 130 -8.69 7.08 -1.72
CA VAL A 130 -8.49 8.14 -2.72
C VAL A 130 -7.86 7.50 -3.95
N CYS A 131 -8.60 7.55 -5.05
CA CYS A 131 -8.05 7.46 -6.39
C CYS A 131 -7.92 8.89 -6.91
N PHE A 132 -6.78 9.22 -7.51
CA PHE A 132 -6.62 10.53 -8.11
C PHE A 132 -7.48 10.65 -9.37
N SER A 133 -8.13 11.79 -9.52
CA SER A 133 -8.89 12.18 -10.71
C SER A 133 -8.68 13.65 -10.98
N ASN A 134 -8.43 13.99 -12.25
CA ASN A 134 -8.35 15.38 -12.70
C ASN A 134 -9.71 16.10 -12.63
N ASP A 135 -10.83 15.37 -12.49
CA ASP A 135 -12.17 15.97 -12.32
C ASP A 135 -12.35 16.64 -10.95
N LYS A 136 -11.41 16.40 -10.02
CA LYS A 136 -11.45 16.90 -8.64
C LYS A 136 -10.41 18.00 -8.38
N LEU A 137 -9.76 18.52 -9.42
CA LEU A 137 -8.81 19.64 -9.37
C LEU A 137 -9.53 20.99 -9.48
#